data_AF-A0A392RN03-F1
#
_entry.id   AF-A0A392RN03-F1
#
_cell.length_a   1.000
_cell.length_b   1.000
_cell.length_c   1.000
_cell.angle_alpha   90.00
_cell.angle_beta   90.00
_cell.angle_gamma   90.00
#
_symmetry.space_group_name_H-M   'P 1'
#
loop_
_entity.id
_entity.type
_entity.pdbx_description
1 polymer ?
#
loop_
_entity_poly.entity_id
_entity_poly.type
_entity_poly.pdbx_seq_one_letter_code
_entity_poly.pdbx_strand_id
1 'polypeptide(L)'
;ETEKAFKALKEGGKVVTIVPPGFPPSIFFILPSNGAILEKLNPYLESGKVKPVLDPKSPFPFSQSVEAFSYLETGRVTGKVVIHPIP
;
A
#
# COMPACT_ATOMS: atom_id res chain seq x y z
N GLU A 1 5.70 -10.85 -12.03
CA GLU A 1 6.49 -10.19 -10.96
C GLU A 1 7.09 -11.20 -9.96
N THR A 2 6.29 -12.14 -9.47
CA THR A 2 6.72 -13.21 -8.56
C THR A 2 7.93 -14.02 -9.06
N GLU A 3 8.02 -14.35 -10.35
CA GLU A 3 9.18 -15.04 -10.93
C GLU A 3 10.49 -14.27 -10.72
N LYS A 4 10.48 -12.94 -10.87
CA LYS A 4 11.66 -12.10 -10.60
C LYS A 4 11.99 -12.09 -9.10
N ALA A 5 10.98 -12.09 -8.24
CA ALA A 5 11.18 -12.18 -6.79
C ALA A 5 11.86 -13.50 -6.37
N PHE A 6 11.52 -14.61 -7.02
CA PHE A 6 12.18 -15.90 -6.78
C PHE A 6 13.65 -15.91 -7.15
N LYS A 7 14.04 -15.22 -8.23
CA LYS A 7 15.46 -15.12 -8.64
C LYS A 7 16.32 -14.36 -7.62
N ALA A 8 15.70 -13.54 -6.77
CA ALA A 8 16.37 -12.81 -5.70
C ALA A 8 16.31 -13.53 -4.34
N LEU A 9 15.68 -14.71 -4.27
CA LEU A 9 15.42 -15.41 -3.02
C LEU A 9 16.67 -16.13 -2.52
N LYS A 10 17.02 -15.93 -1.24
CA LYS A 10 18.02 -16.74 -0.55
C LYS A 10 17.47 -18.11 -0.21
N GLU A 11 18.34 -19.08 -0.02
CA GLU A 11 17.97 -20.41 0.46
C GLU A 11 17.12 -20.31 1.74
N GLY A 12 16.00 -21.06 1.78
CA GLY A 12 15.02 -21.02 2.89
C GLY A 12 14.12 -19.78 2.94
N GLY A 13 14.27 -18.83 2.01
CA GLY A 13 13.43 -17.63 1.94
C GLY A 13 11.96 -17.92 1.57
N LYS A 14 11.10 -16.92 1.79
CA LYS A 14 9.69 -16.96 1.38
C LYS A 14 9.36 -15.80 0.46
N VAL A 15 8.53 -16.05 -0.55
CA VAL A 15 7.94 -15.02 -1.41
C VAL A 15 6.46 -14.88 -1.04
N VAL A 16 6.05 -13.66 -0.71
CA VAL A 16 4.65 -13.28 -0.44
C VAL A 16 4.23 -12.24 -1.47
N THR A 17 3.02 -12.33 -2.00
CA THR A 17 2.44 -11.35 -2.94
C THR A 17 1.04 -10.93 -2.50
N ILE A 18 0.71 -9.67 -2.75
CA ILE A 18 -0.63 -9.09 -2.58
C ILE A 18 -1.35 -8.88 -3.93
N VAL A 19 -0.65 -9.14 -5.05
CA VAL A 19 -1.22 -9.05 -6.40
C VAL A 19 -1.52 -10.46 -6.90
N PRO A 20 -2.77 -10.76 -7.29
CA PRO A 20 -3.14 -12.05 -7.86
C PRO A 20 -2.76 -12.16 -9.36
N PRO A 21 -2.56 -13.38 -9.89
CA PRO A 21 -2.50 -14.64 -9.16
C PRO A 21 -1.15 -14.83 -8.44
N GLY A 22 -1.17 -15.44 -7.26
CA GLY A 22 0.05 -15.98 -6.65
C GLY A 22 0.51 -17.21 -7.41
N PHE A 23 1.78 -17.26 -7.81
CA PHE A 23 2.36 -18.40 -8.51
C PHE A 23 3.11 -19.30 -7.53
N PRO A 24 2.81 -20.61 -7.40
CA PRO A 24 3.55 -21.49 -6.51
C PRO A 24 5.07 -21.46 -6.78
N PRO A 25 5.92 -21.43 -5.74
CA PRO A 25 5.61 -21.58 -4.31
C PRO A 25 5.30 -20.26 -3.56
N SER A 26 4.90 -19.18 -4.24
CA SER A 26 4.59 -17.90 -3.57
C SER A 26 3.27 -17.97 -2.83
N ILE A 27 3.19 -17.24 -1.71
CA ILE A 27 2.00 -17.15 -0.88
C ILE A 27 1.24 -15.89 -1.29
N PHE A 28 0.04 -16.06 -1.83
CA PHE A 28 -0.89 -14.96 -2.01
C PHE A 28 -1.57 -14.64 -0.68
N PHE A 29 -1.60 -13.36 -0.31
CA PHE A 29 -2.19 -12.91 0.95
C PHE A 29 -3.12 -11.71 0.72
N ILE A 30 -4.32 -11.80 1.28
CA ILE A 30 -5.25 -10.69 1.39
C ILE A 30 -5.26 -10.26 2.86
N LEU A 31 -4.96 -8.99 3.12
CA LEU A 31 -4.89 -8.45 4.48
C LEU A 31 -6.29 -8.32 5.09
N PRO A 32 -6.61 -8.99 6.21
CA PRO A 32 -7.78 -8.65 7.00
C PRO A 32 -7.53 -7.34 7.78
N SER A 33 -8.49 -6.41 7.74
CA SER A 33 -8.40 -5.18 8.52
C SER A 33 -8.54 -5.47 10.02
N ASN A 34 -7.63 -4.95 10.83
CA ASN A 34 -7.61 -5.13 12.29
C ASN A 34 -7.05 -3.89 13.00
N GLY A 35 -7.87 -3.23 13.82
CA GLY A 35 -7.49 -2.02 14.58
C GLY A 35 -6.33 -2.24 15.54
N ALA A 36 -6.17 -3.44 16.11
CA ALA A 36 -5.07 -3.75 17.03
C ALA A 36 -3.68 -3.63 16.37
N ILE A 37 -3.60 -3.74 15.03
CA ILE A 37 -2.36 -3.48 14.29
C ILE A 37 -2.00 -1.99 14.34
N LEU A 38 -2.99 -1.10 14.26
CA LEU A 38 -2.77 0.35 14.36
C LEU A 38 -2.31 0.74 15.76
N GLU A 39 -2.94 0.17 16.80
CA GLU A 39 -2.52 0.38 18.20
C GLU A 39 -1.06 -0.02 18.41
N LYS A 40 -0.65 -1.18 17.87
CA LYS A 40 0.74 -1.64 17.92
C LYS A 40 1.72 -0.71 17.18
N LEU A 41 1.27 -0.06 16.11
CA LEU A 41 2.07 0.88 15.33
C LEU A 41 2.12 2.29 15.95
N ASN A 42 1.20 2.63 16.85
CA ASN A 42 1.04 3.98 17.38
C ASN A 42 2.33 4.62 17.92
N PRO A 43 3.17 3.93 18.72
CA PRO A 43 4.42 4.52 19.23
C PRO A 43 5.39 4.98 18.12
N TYR A 44 5.37 4.31 16.97
CA TYR A 44 6.23 4.64 15.82
C TYR A 44 5.67 5.79 14.98
N LEU A 45 4.33 5.90 14.92
CA LEU A 45 3.63 7.00 14.27
C LEU A 45 3.83 8.29 15.07
N GLU A 46 3.61 8.25 16.39
CA GLU A 46 3.81 9.39 17.29
C GLU A 46 5.26 9.85 17.35
N SER A 47 6.22 8.90 17.38
CA SER A 47 7.64 9.25 17.36
C SER A 47 8.15 9.69 15.97
N GLY A 48 7.31 9.65 14.93
CA GLY A 48 7.70 9.96 13.54
C GLY A 48 8.73 9.01 12.93
N LYS A 49 8.95 7.82 13.52
CA LYS A 49 9.82 6.78 12.93
C LYS A 49 9.15 6.14 11.72
N VAL A 50 7.83 6.03 11.76
CA VAL A 50 6.98 5.70 10.62
C VAL A 50 6.20 6.96 10.27
N LYS A 51 6.28 7.38 9.00
CA LYS A 51 5.60 8.60 8.52
C LYS A 51 4.64 8.25 7.39
N PRO A 52 3.46 8.91 7.32
CA PRO A 52 2.63 8.81 6.13
C PRO A 52 3.37 9.44 4.94
N VAL A 53 3.26 8.79 3.78
CA VAL A 53 3.74 9.34 2.50
C VAL A 53 2.52 9.67 1.68
N LEU A 54 2.27 10.96 1.47
CA LEU A 54 1.20 11.45 0.62
C LEU A 54 1.75 11.74 -0.76
N ASP A 55 0.95 11.44 -1.77
CA ASP A 55 1.26 11.89 -3.12
C ASP A 55 1.27 13.42 -3.18
N PRO A 56 2.20 14.06 -3.91
CA PRO A 56 2.22 15.52 -4.04
C PRO A 56 0.93 16.15 -4.57
N LYS A 57 0.07 15.38 -5.26
CA LYS A 57 -1.24 15.85 -5.72
C LYS A 57 -2.34 15.77 -4.65
N SER A 58 -2.04 15.21 -3.48
CA SER A 58 -2.99 15.17 -2.36
C SER A 58 -2.93 16.45 -1.52
N PRO A 59 -4.05 16.88 -0.92
CA PRO A 59 -5.37 16.28 -1.03
C PRO A 59 -6.13 16.73 -2.29
N PHE A 60 -6.99 15.84 -2.80
CA PHE A 60 -8.02 16.19 -3.77
C PHE A 60 -9.29 16.64 -3.03
N PRO A 61 -9.97 17.73 -3.43
CA PRO A 61 -11.28 18.05 -2.89
C PRO A 61 -12.30 16.97 -3.25
N PHE A 62 -13.35 16.78 -2.43
CA PHE A 62 -14.36 15.73 -2.66
C PHE A 62 -15.02 15.80 -4.05
N SER A 63 -15.21 17.00 -4.60
CA SER A 63 -15.72 17.21 -5.95
C SER A 63 -14.85 16.61 -7.06
N GLN A 64 -13.58 16.31 -6.78
CA GLN A 64 -12.61 15.74 -7.71
C GLN A 64 -12.31 14.26 -7.45
N SER A 65 -13.26 13.53 -6.85
CA SER A 65 -13.07 12.10 -6.54
C SER A 65 -12.80 11.27 -7.80
N VAL A 66 -13.46 11.55 -8.91
CA VAL A 66 -13.27 10.81 -10.18
C VAL A 66 -11.86 11.03 -10.74
N GLU A 67 -11.35 12.25 -10.66
CA GLU A 67 -10.00 12.62 -11.07
C GLU A 67 -8.94 11.98 -10.18
N ALA A 68 -9.21 11.91 -8.86
CA ALA A 68 -8.34 11.23 -7.91
C ALA A 68 -8.20 9.73 -8.24
N PHE A 69 -9.30 9.05 -8.58
CA PHE A 69 -9.28 7.66 -9.03
C PHE A 69 -8.58 7.50 -10.40
N SER A 70 -8.91 8.35 -11.37
CA SER A 70 -8.23 8.37 -12.68
C SER A 70 -6.71 8.52 -12.54
N TYR A 71 -6.26 9.35 -11.60
CA TYR A 71 -4.84 9.52 -11.31
C TYR A 71 -4.23 8.27 -10.64
N LEU A 72 -4.93 7.66 -9.68
CA LEU A 72 -4.50 6.42 -9.02
C LEU A 72 -4.30 5.28 -10.04
N GLU A 73 -5.21 5.15 -11.00
CA GLU A 73 -5.17 4.13 -12.05
C GLU A 73 -3.97 4.27 -13.01
N THR A 74 -3.32 5.44 -13.06
CA THR A 74 -2.11 5.61 -13.87
C THR A 74 -0.93 4.79 -13.37
N GLY A 75 -0.97 4.29 -12.12
CA GLY A 75 0.13 3.57 -11.48
C GLY A 75 1.36 4.45 -11.16
N ARG A 76 1.25 5.78 -11.27
CA ARG A 76 2.35 6.73 -11.05
C ARG A 76 2.29 7.44 -9.69
N VAL A 77 1.38 7.03 -8.83
CA VAL A 77 1.21 7.60 -7.48
C VAL A 77 2.43 7.27 -6.62
N THR A 78 2.95 8.27 -5.91
CA THR A 78 3.96 8.09 -4.87
C THR A 78 3.30 8.19 -3.51
N GLY A 79 3.08 7.06 -2.82
CA GLY A 79 2.42 7.04 -1.52
C GLY A 79 0.89 6.89 -1.63
N LYS A 80 0.14 7.79 -0.97
CA LYS A 80 -1.33 7.73 -0.90
C LYS A 80 -1.98 8.92 -1.59
N VAL A 81 -3.04 8.65 -2.36
CA VAL A 81 -4.02 9.66 -2.81
C VAL A 81 -5.03 9.87 -1.68
N VAL A 82 -5.20 11.10 -1.23
CA VAL A 82 -6.13 11.48 -0.14
C VAL A 82 -7.20 12.42 -0.68
N ILE A 83 -8.46 12.17 -0.30
CA ILE A 83 -9.59 13.06 -0.60
C ILE A 83 -9.94 13.82 0.68
N HIS A 84 -9.86 15.15 0.64
CA HIS A 84 -10.15 16.04 1.76
C HIS A 84 -10.34 17.49 1.28
N PRO A 85 -11.27 18.29 1.84
CA PRO A 85 -12.30 17.89 2.82
C PRO A 85 -13.42 17.05 2.18
N ILE A 86 -14.08 16.22 2.99
CA ILE A 86 -15.30 15.47 2.65
C ILE A 86 -16.49 16.23 3.26
N PRO A 87 -17.61 16.43 2.53
CA PRO A 87 -18.82 17.08 3.05
C PRO A 87 -19.43 16.40 4.28
#